data_AF-A0A2K3LV24-F1
#
_entry.id   AF-A0A2K3LV24-F1
#
_cell.length_a   1.000
_cell.length_b   1.000
_cell.length_c   1.000
_cell.angle_alpha   90.00
_cell.angle_beta   90.00
_cell.angle_gamma   90.00
#
_symmetry.space_group_name_H-M   'P 1'
#
loop_
_entity.id
_entity.type
_entity.pdbx_description
1 polymer ?
#
loop_
_entity_poly.entity_id
_entity_poly.type
_entity_poly.pdbx_seq_one_letter_code
_entity_poly.pdbx_strand_id
1 'polypeptide(L)'
;MKARRGLRQGDPISPLLFVVVMEYLHRTLQRLTKVPDFNFHSKCENLSIINLSFADDLLIFTRGDTKSVELVMDKLQDFSRSTGLYVNPSKCKVFYGAVEEHIKESIKKVTSFVEGSLPFKYLGVPLTSKKLSIHHYMPLVDRIVERIRTWSAKLLSHAGRLQLISSVTFAVANYWMQCLPLPKKVIHKIDAICRSFLWTGGAVVTSKSPVAWKHVCAPKAQGGLNLLSLEEWNRANLTKLLWNIHNKADSLWIRWIHSYYIKQDQLMTMPVNQSCSWILKTILKQRESIPYIQGWENMKGKAITRTVYKLLREDYPLVDWKTVMYQNMARPRAVFIFWLACHSRLATKDRLLKFGLNVNSQCCFCNQEESINHLFFGCTDMKLVWQKVLQWLQVDHVPMAWSGELRWITRQSKGKGWKAQLLKSAAAETIYALWKYRNDVCFGNKVYNTNIDEDIINTIVYRGWRIAKLRKHIAHLLI
;
A
#
# COMPACT_ATOMS: atom_id res chain seq x y z
N MET A 1 25.52 17.16 -30.25
CA MET A 1 24.53 18.25 -30.45
C MET A 1 24.55 19.15 -29.21
N LYS A 2 24.92 20.43 -29.35
CA LYS A 2 24.79 21.42 -28.26
C LYS A 2 23.30 21.77 -28.12
N ALA A 3 22.66 21.40 -27.02
CA ALA A 3 21.32 21.87 -26.70
C ALA A 3 21.38 23.40 -26.48
N ARG A 4 20.86 24.19 -27.42
CA ARG A 4 20.84 25.66 -27.33
C ARG A 4 19.70 26.19 -26.46
N ARG A 5 18.67 25.38 -26.20
CA ARG A 5 17.51 25.69 -25.34
C ARG A 5 17.05 24.43 -24.61
N GLY A 6 16.60 24.59 -23.37
CA GLY A 6 16.07 23.51 -22.54
C GLY A 6 17.11 22.86 -21.62
N LEU A 7 16.64 22.42 -20.46
CA LEU A 7 17.42 21.67 -19.48
C LEU A 7 17.34 20.17 -19.78
N ARG A 8 18.42 19.43 -19.49
CA ARG A 8 18.49 18.00 -19.81
C ARG A 8 17.59 17.20 -18.87
N GLN A 9 16.63 16.46 -19.43
CA GLN A 9 15.85 15.51 -18.64
C GLN A 9 16.75 14.40 -18.09
N GLY A 10 16.69 14.19 -16.77
CA GLY A 10 17.52 13.22 -16.06
C GLY A 10 18.79 13.79 -15.40
N ASP A 11 19.10 15.08 -15.63
CA ASP A 11 20.15 15.76 -14.86
C ASP A 11 19.61 16.20 -13.47
N PRO A 12 20.29 15.86 -12.36
CA PRO A 12 19.84 16.18 -11.00
C PRO A 12 19.70 17.68 -10.71
N ILE A 13 20.42 18.57 -11.41
CA ILE A 13 20.36 20.03 -11.17
C ILE A 13 19.17 20.68 -11.89
N SER A 14 18.78 20.11 -13.02
CA SER A 14 17.75 20.66 -13.91
C SER A 14 16.41 20.97 -13.19
N PRO A 15 15.86 20.12 -12.29
CA PRO A 15 14.65 20.46 -11.54
C PRO A 15 14.79 21.69 -10.64
N LEU A 16 15.95 21.88 -10.01
CA LEU A 16 16.19 23.00 -9.10
C LEU A 16 16.26 24.33 -9.87
N LEU A 17 16.94 24.34 -11.01
CA LEU A 17 16.98 25.50 -11.89
C LEU A 17 15.58 25.89 -12.38
N PHE A 18 14.75 24.89 -12.70
CA PHE A 18 13.37 25.14 -13.08
C PHE A 18 12.55 25.76 -11.93
N VAL A 19 12.74 25.31 -10.68
CA VAL A 19 12.10 25.90 -9.51
C VAL A 19 12.49 27.38 -9.34
N VAL A 20 13.76 27.75 -9.57
CA VAL A 20 14.21 29.16 -9.50
C VAL A 20 13.49 30.03 -10.54
N VAL A 21 13.31 29.51 -11.75
CA VAL A 21 12.55 30.22 -12.80
C VAL A 21 11.07 30.38 -12.41
N MET A 22 10.47 29.34 -11.84
CA MET A 22 9.08 29.40 -11.36
C MET A 22 8.91 30.30 -10.13
N GLU A 23 9.92 30.45 -9.29
CA GLU A 23 9.94 31.42 -8.18
C GLU A 23 9.89 32.87 -8.71
N TYR A 24 10.59 33.16 -9.82
CA TYR A 24 10.48 34.46 -10.49
C TYR A 24 9.05 34.73 -10.98
N LEU A 25 8.37 33.72 -11.54
CA LEU A 25 6.94 33.84 -11.90
C LEU A 25 6.08 34.13 -10.67
N HIS A 26 6.27 33.39 -9.58
CA HIS A 26 5.51 33.58 -8.35
C HIS A 26 5.67 35.00 -7.80
N ARG A 27 6.91 35.52 -7.74
CA ARG A 27 7.18 36.90 -7.31
C ARG A 27 6.58 37.95 -8.24
N THR A 28 6.56 37.68 -9.54
CA THR A 28 5.96 38.58 -10.53
C THR A 28 4.45 38.67 -10.35
N LEU A 29 3.78 37.54 -10.13
CA LEU A 29 2.36 37.48 -9.80
C LEU A 29 2.07 38.11 -8.44
N GLN A 30 2.92 37.89 -7.43
CA GLN A 30 2.79 38.53 -6.11
C GLN A 30 2.83 40.07 -6.16
N ARG A 31 3.42 40.68 -7.18
CA ARG A 31 3.34 42.15 -7.34
C ARG A 31 1.94 42.65 -7.67
N LEU A 32 1.07 41.80 -8.23
CA LEU A 32 -0.34 42.15 -8.48
C LEU A 32 -1.10 42.46 -7.20
N THR A 33 -0.66 41.93 -6.05
CA THR A 33 -1.26 42.24 -4.74
C THR A 33 -1.20 43.72 -4.37
N LYS A 34 -0.28 44.49 -4.97
CA LYS A 34 -0.10 45.93 -4.72
C LYS A 34 -0.88 46.80 -5.72
N VAL A 35 -1.48 46.19 -6.75
CA VAL A 35 -2.24 46.91 -7.78
C VAL A 35 -3.69 47.04 -7.30
N PRO A 36 -4.23 48.26 -7.16
CA PRO A 36 -5.58 48.47 -6.60
C PRO A 36 -6.69 47.86 -7.45
N ASP A 37 -6.48 47.71 -8.76
CA ASP A 37 -7.45 47.11 -9.69
C ASP A 37 -7.50 45.57 -9.66
N PHE A 38 -6.55 44.91 -8.99
CA PHE A 38 -6.50 43.45 -8.92
C PHE A 38 -7.31 42.91 -7.73
N ASN A 39 -8.25 42.01 -8.03
CA ASN A 39 -9.07 41.36 -7.02
C ASN A 39 -8.74 39.87 -6.87
N PHE A 40 -8.60 39.42 -5.62
CA PHE A 40 -8.36 38.02 -5.31
C PHE A 40 -9.59 37.15 -5.54
N HIS A 41 -9.36 35.88 -5.90
CA HIS A 41 -10.41 34.87 -5.87
C HIS A 41 -11.04 34.79 -4.46
N SER A 42 -12.35 34.47 -4.41
CA SER A 42 -13.05 34.28 -3.15
C SER A 42 -12.29 33.31 -2.23
N LYS A 43 -12.01 33.73 -0.98
CA LYS A 43 -11.23 32.98 0.01
C LYS A 43 -9.71 32.85 -0.27
N CYS A 44 -9.11 33.69 -1.10
CA CYS A 44 -7.65 33.71 -1.31
C CYS A 44 -6.98 34.98 -0.79
N GLU A 45 -7.76 36.01 -0.47
CA GLU A 45 -7.31 37.35 -0.09
C GLU A 45 -6.48 37.37 1.20
N ASN A 46 -6.94 36.71 2.27
CA ASN A 46 -6.29 36.76 3.59
C ASN A 46 -4.85 36.22 3.59
N LEU A 47 -4.53 35.34 2.63
CA LEU A 47 -3.20 34.74 2.48
C LEU A 47 -2.51 35.18 1.19
N SER A 48 -3.09 36.14 0.48
CA SER A 48 -2.62 36.65 -0.81
C SER A 48 -2.25 35.52 -1.78
N ILE A 49 -3.10 34.48 -1.86
CA ILE A 49 -2.85 33.31 -2.71
C ILE A 49 -3.27 33.65 -4.13
N ILE A 50 -2.29 33.77 -5.02
CA ILE A 50 -2.53 34.00 -6.46
C ILE A 50 -2.30 32.73 -7.27
N ASN A 51 -1.26 31.96 -6.94
CA ASN A 51 -0.90 30.77 -7.71
C ASN A 51 -0.44 29.60 -6.84
N LEU A 52 -0.64 28.39 -7.36
CA LEU A 52 -0.05 27.15 -6.88
C LEU A 52 0.71 26.51 -8.04
N SER A 53 2.00 26.24 -7.85
CA SER A 53 2.85 25.61 -8.85
C SER A 53 3.34 24.25 -8.38
N PHE A 54 3.29 23.27 -9.27
CA PHE A 54 3.97 21.99 -9.10
C PHE A 54 4.69 21.65 -10.41
N ALA A 55 6.01 21.87 -10.45
CA ALA A 55 6.75 21.88 -11.71
C ALA A 55 6.05 22.78 -12.74
N ASP A 56 5.71 22.25 -13.92
CA ASP A 56 5.05 22.93 -15.02
C ASP A 56 3.53 23.07 -14.84
N ASP A 57 2.92 22.31 -13.93
CA ASP A 57 1.50 22.43 -13.62
C ASP A 57 1.25 23.67 -12.72
N LEU A 58 0.62 24.70 -13.30
CA LEU A 58 0.30 25.96 -12.65
C LEU A 58 -1.22 26.14 -12.51
N LEU A 59 -1.68 26.43 -11.29
CA LEU A 59 -3.03 26.91 -11.01
C LEU A 59 -2.95 28.38 -10.62
N ILE A 60 -3.75 29.23 -11.26
CA ILE A 60 -3.87 30.66 -10.94
C ILE A 60 -5.30 30.94 -10.48
N PHE A 61 -5.44 31.72 -9.42
CA PHE A 61 -6.70 32.09 -8.80
C PHE A 61 -6.87 33.61 -8.87
N THR A 62 -7.93 34.06 -9.53
CA THR A 62 -8.33 35.48 -9.61
C THR A 62 -9.83 35.60 -9.37
N ARG A 63 -10.31 36.81 -9.07
CA ARG A 63 -11.73 37.10 -9.19
C ARG A 63 -12.16 37.02 -10.67
N GLY A 64 -13.42 36.64 -10.88
CA GLY A 64 -14.01 36.48 -12.20
C GLY A 64 -14.43 37.81 -12.82
N ASP A 65 -13.51 38.77 -12.91
CA ASP A 65 -13.67 40.05 -13.59
C ASP A 65 -12.62 40.20 -14.69
N THR A 66 -12.97 40.94 -15.74
CA THR A 66 -12.10 41.10 -16.93
C THR A 66 -10.77 41.76 -16.59
N LYS A 67 -10.80 42.84 -15.80
CA LYS A 67 -9.60 43.60 -15.39
C LYS A 67 -8.59 42.73 -14.65
N SER A 68 -9.02 41.96 -13.65
CA SER A 68 -8.11 41.09 -12.88
C SER A 68 -7.48 39.99 -13.75
N VAL A 69 -8.23 39.47 -14.73
CA VAL A 69 -7.72 38.46 -15.67
C VAL A 69 -6.74 39.08 -16.68
N GLU A 70 -7.03 40.26 -17.22
CA GLU A 70 -6.13 41.01 -18.10
C GLU A 70 -4.77 41.26 -17.42
N LEU A 71 -4.78 41.75 -16.17
CA LEU A 71 -3.56 41.99 -15.40
C LEU A 71 -2.72 40.73 -15.18
N VAL A 72 -3.36 39.57 -14.99
CA VAL A 72 -2.65 38.29 -14.88
C VAL A 72 -2.05 37.87 -16.22
N MET A 73 -2.81 38.02 -17.31
CA MET A 73 -2.32 37.69 -18.65
C MET A 73 -1.14 38.58 -19.06
N ASP A 74 -1.17 39.87 -18.74
CA ASP A 74 -0.07 40.79 -18.96
C ASP A 74 1.19 40.35 -18.20
N LYS A 75 1.06 39.95 -16.93
CA LYS A 75 2.21 39.45 -16.15
C LYS A 75 2.74 38.11 -16.67
N LEU A 76 1.86 37.25 -17.20
CA LEU A 76 2.29 36.02 -17.87
C LEU A 76 3.04 36.32 -19.18
N GLN A 77 2.63 37.34 -19.93
CA GLN A 77 3.36 37.79 -21.11
C GLN A 77 4.72 38.41 -20.75
N ASP A 78 4.78 39.26 -19.73
CA ASP A 78 6.03 39.82 -19.19
C ASP A 78 7.02 38.70 -18.81
N PHE A 79 6.52 37.68 -18.11
CA PHE A 79 7.31 36.49 -17.76
C PHE A 79 7.75 35.71 -19.00
N SER A 80 6.86 35.52 -19.98
CA SER A 80 7.18 34.80 -21.21
C SER A 80 8.24 35.50 -22.03
N ARG A 81 8.20 36.84 -22.12
CA ARG A 81 9.21 37.66 -22.79
C ARG A 81 10.56 37.59 -22.08
N SER A 82 10.55 37.59 -20.75
CA SER A 82 11.78 37.58 -19.93
C SER A 82 12.47 36.23 -19.91
N THR A 83 11.71 35.13 -19.87
CA THR A 83 12.24 33.77 -19.70
C THR A 83 12.30 32.96 -20.99
N GLY A 84 11.54 33.35 -22.02
CA GLY A 84 11.35 32.57 -23.24
C GLY A 84 10.44 31.34 -23.06
N LEU A 85 9.79 31.19 -21.90
CA LEU A 85 8.82 30.13 -21.63
C LEU A 85 7.40 30.62 -21.95
N TYR A 86 6.74 29.96 -22.90
CA TYR A 86 5.39 30.33 -23.32
C TYR A 86 4.34 29.38 -22.74
N VAL A 87 3.20 29.95 -22.39
CA VAL A 87 2.01 29.20 -22.00
C VAL A 87 1.49 28.43 -23.22
N ASN A 88 1.06 27.17 -23.03
CA ASN A 88 0.45 26.38 -24.09
C ASN A 88 -1.08 26.50 -24.04
N PRO A 89 -1.73 27.28 -24.95
CA PRO A 89 -3.15 27.54 -24.88
C PRO A 89 -4.02 26.28 -25.01
N SER A 90 -3.52 25.25 -25.72
CA SER A 90 -4.25 23.98 -25.93
C SER A 90 -4.37 23.14 -24.65
N LYS A 91 -3.44 23.31 -23.71
CA LYS A 91 -3.44 22.61 -22.41
C LYS A 91 -4.08 23.44 -21.30
N CYS A 92 -4.09 24.76 -21.46
CA CYS A 92 -4.69 25.68 -20.50
C CYS A 92 -6.21 25.67 -20.59
N LYS A 93 -6.84 25.71 -19.42
CA LYS A 93 -8.30 25.74 -19.28
C LYS A 93 -8.68 26.74 -18.21
N VAL A 94 -9.77 27.45 -18.44
CA VAL A 94 -10.34 28.38 -17.45
C VAL A 94 -11.55 27.72 -16.82
N PHE A 95 -11.64 27.79 -15.49
CA PHE A 95 -12.76 27.26 -14.72
C PHE A 95 -13.46 28.42 -14.02
N TYR A 96 -14.74 28.62 -14.33
CA TYR A 96 -15.54 29.71 -13.77
C TYR A 96 -16.33 29.23 -12.54
N GLY A 97 -16.46 30.11 -11.55
CA GLY A 97 -17.28 29.87 -10.36
C GLY A 97 -18.29 31.00 -10.16
N ALA A 98 -19.57 30.73 -10.42
CA ALA A 98 -20.68 31.69 -10.26
C ALA A 98 -20.44 33.04 -10.97
N VAL A 99 -19.99 33.00 -12.24
CA VAL A 99 -19.75 34.18 -13.09
C VAL A 99 -20.84 34.25 -14.16
N GLU A 100 -21.32 35.46 -14.45
CA GLU A 100 -22.31 35.73 -15.50
C GLU A 100 -21.75 35.46 -16.91
N GLU A 101 -22.61 35.04 -17.84
CA GLU A 101 -22.20 34.59 -19.17
C GLU A 101 -21.49 35.70 -19.97
N HIS A 102 -21.95 36.96 -19.85
CA HIS A 102 -21.35 38.11 -20.54
C HIS A 102 -19.89 38.35 -20.13
N ILE A 103 -19.55 38.07 -18.86
CA ILE A 103 -18.17 38.19 -18.35
C ILE A 103 -17.32 37.02 -18.84
N LYS A 104 -17.89 35.80 -18.91
CA LYS A 104 -17.17 34.64 -19.45
C LYS A 104 -16.76 34.83 -20.89
N GLU A 105 -17.65 35.38 -21.73
CA GLU A 105 -17.32 35.69 -23.13
C GLU A 105 -16.18 36.71 -23.22
N SER A 106 -16.20 37.73 -22.37
CA SER A 106 -15.15 38.74 -22.30
C SER A 106 -13.81 38.15 -21.86
N ILE A 107 -13.80 37.30 -20.83
CA ILE A 107 -12.61 36.58 -20.36
C ILE A 107 -12.09 35.62 -21.44
N LYS A 108 -12.99 34.96 -22.19
CA LYS A 108 -12.62 34.06 -23.28
C LYS A 108 -11.94 34.81 -24.43
N LYS A 109 -12.39 36.03 -24.75
CA LYS A 109 -11.73 36.91 -25.72
C LYS A 109 -10.30 37.29 -25.29
N VAL A 110 -10.12 37.62 -24.01
CA VAL A 110 -8.81 38.01 -23.46
C VAL A 110 -7.84 36.81 -23.38
N THR A 111 -8.29 35.69 -22.82
CA THR A 111 -7.41 34.55 -22.51
C THR A 111 -7.18 33.62 -23.69
N SER A 112 -8.11 33.57 -24.66
CA SER A 112 -8.14 32.56 -25.73
C SER A 112 -8.13 31.10 -25.25
N PHE A 113 -8.42 30.85 -23.97
CA PHE A 113 -8.43 29.51 -23.39
C PHE A 113 -9.80 28.86 -23.49
N VAL A 114 -9.81 27.53 -23.57
CA VAL A 114 -11.05 26.75 -23.59
C VAL A 114 -11.63 26.69 -22.17
N GLU A 115 -12.95 26.81 -22.06
CA GLU A 115 -13.64 26.59 -20.79
C GLU A 115 -13.51 25.12 -20.38
N GLY A 116 -13.03 24.90 -19.15
CA GLY A 116 -12.91 23.58 -18.56
C GLY A 116 -14.16 23.21 -17.76
N SER A 117 -14.53 21.92 -17.80
CA SER A 117 -15.58 21.37 -16.95
C SER A 117 -14.99 20.69 -15.70
N LEU A 118 -15.63 20.90 -14.55
CA LEU A 118 -15.34 20.13 -13.33
C LEU A 118 -16.09 18.79 -13.40
N PRO A 119 -15.48 17.68 -12.97
CA PRO A 119 -14.15 17.55 -12.37
C PRO A 119 -13.02 17.38 -13.39
N PHE A 120 -11.84 17.94 -13.09
CA PHE A 120 -10.62 17.70 -13.88
C PHE A 120 -9.55 17.00 -13.04
N LYS A 121 -8.55 16.42 -13.71
CA LYS A 121 -7.46 15.69 -13.07
C LYS A 121 -6.26 16.61 -12.85
N TYR A 122 -5.80 16.73 -11.61
CA TYR A 122 -4.61 17.50 -11.24
C TYR A 122 -3.66 16.61 -10.43
N LEU A 123 -2.39 16.55 -10.83
CA LEU A 123 -1.37 15.67 -10.22
C LEU A 123 -1.79 14.20 -10.07
N GLY A 124 -2.69 13.72 -10.94
CA GLY A 124 -3.18 12.34 -10.88
C GLY A 124 -4.45 12.13 -10.08
N VAL A 125 -5.00 13.15 -9.43
CA VAL A 125 -6.17 13.09 -8.55
C VAL A 125 -7.30 13.98 -9.10
N PRO A 126 -8.58 13.56 -9.04
CA PRO A 126 -9.71 14.39 -9.48
C PRO A 126 -9.96 15.55 -8.51
N LEU A 127 -9.97 16.77 -9.04
CA LEU A 127 -10.43 17.97 -8.34
C LEU A 127 -11.89 18.24 -8.70
N THR A 128 -12.71 18.48 -7.67
CA THR A 128 -14.14 18.74 -7.81
C THR A 128 -14.62 19.71 -6.76
N SER A 129 -15.68 20.46 -7.07
CA SER A 129 -16.40 21.33 -6.13
C SER A 129 -17.41 20.57 -5.27
N LYS A 130 -17.82 19.36 -5.69
CA LYS A 130 -18.83 18.55 -5.00
C LYS A 130 -18.21 17.32 -4.32
N LYS A 131 -19.00 16.57 -3.55
CA LYS A 131 -18.53 15.29 -2.98
C LYS A 131 -18.19 14.31 -4.10
N LEU A 132 -17.01 13.71 -4.06
CA LEU A 132 -16.59 12.73 -5.05
C LEU A 132 -17.49 11.48 -5.02
N SER A 133 -18.12 11.17 -6.15
CA SER A 133 -18.77 9.89 -6.39
C SER A 133 -17.75 8.75 -6.54
N ILE A 134 -18.22 7.51 -6.42
CA ILE A 134 -17.37 6.30 -6.57
C ILE A 134 -16.70 6.25 -7.95
N HIS A 135 -17.36 6.74 -8.99
CA HIS A 135 -16.85 6.76 -10.35
C HIS A 135 -15.52 7.52 -10.46
N HIS A 136 -15.34 8.62 -9.73
CA HIS A 136 -14.09 9.38 -9.75
C HIS A 136 -12.89 8.64 -9.16
N TYR A 137 -13.12 7.58 -8.38
CA TYR A 137 -12.07 6.72 -7.84
C TYR A 137 -11.78 5.52 -8.74
N MET A 138 -12.55 5.29 -9.82
CA MET A 138 -12.29 4.20 -10.75
C MET A 138 -10.89 4.26 -11.40
N PRO A 139 -10.34 5.43 -11.77
CA PRO A 139 -8.97 5.51 -12.28
C PRO A 139 -7.91 4.94 -11.31
N LEU A 140 -8.14 5.01 -10.00
CA LEU A 140 -7.29 4.36 -9.00
C LEU A 140 -7.43 2.83 -9.08
N VAL A 141 -8.66 2.34 -9.10
CA VAL A 141 -8.97 0.91 -9.17
C VAL A 141 -8.43 0.32 -10.47
N ASP A 142 -8.64 0.97 -11.60
CA ASP A 142 -8.21 0.52 -12.94
C ASP A 142 -6.68 0.46 -13.02
N ARG A 143 -5.96 1.44 -12.44
CA ARG A 143 -4.50 1.38 -12.32
C ARG A 143 -4.02 0.16 -11.52
N ILE A 144 -4.71 -0.19 -10.44
CA ILE A 144 -4.37 -1.37 -9.64
C ILE A 144 -4.68 -2.65 -10.43
N VAL A 145 -5.83 -2.72 -11.10
CA VAL A 145 -6.24 -3.85 -11.93
C VAL A 145 -5.24 -4.08 -13.07
N GLU A 146 -4.81 -3.03 -13.76
CA GLU A 146 -3.89 -3.12 -14.89
C GLU A 146 -2.51 -3.63 -14.46
N ARG A 147 -2.00 -3.15 -13.31
CA ARG A 147 -0.78 -3.68 -12.70
C ARG A 147 -0.91 -5.15 -12.36
N ILE A 148 -2.04 -5.55 -11.77
CA ILE A 148 -2.32 -6.94 -11.43
C ILE A 148 -2.36 -7.82 -12.68
N ARG A 149 -3.05 -7.39 -13.75
CA ARG A 149 -3.12 -8.13 -15.03
C ARG A 149 -1.72 -8.38 -15.60
N THR A 150 -0.86 -7.37 -15.57
CA THR A 150 0.53 -7.48 -16.03
C THR A 150 1.32 -8.52 -15.21
N TRP A 151 1.03 -8.66 -13.92
CA TRP A 151 1.70 -9.64 -13.05
C TRP A 151 1.10 -11.04 -13.12
N SER A 152 -0.20 -11.15 -13.41
CA SER A 152 -0.89 -12.42 -13.63
C SER A 152 -0.20 -13.25 -14.72
N ALA A 153 0.34 -12.60 -15.75
CA ALA A 153 1.10 -13.24 -16.82
C ALA A 153 2.42 -13.90 -16.37
N LYS A 154 2.95 -13.57 -15.18
CA LYS A 154 4.29 -13.99 -14.72
C LYS A 154 4.31 -15.26 -13.84
N LEU A 155 3.20 -16.02 -13.78
CA LEU A 155 3.08 -17.27 -13.00
C LEU A 155 3.69 -17.21 -11.58
N LEU A 156 3.37 -16.14 -10.85
CA LEU A 156 3.98 -15.86 -9.55
C LEU A 156 3.44 -16.78 -8.44
N SER A 157 4.32 -17.16 -7.51
CA SER A 157 3.92 -17.81 -6.24
C SER A 157 3.08 -16.87 -5.36
N HIS A 158 2.27 -17.42 -4.45
CA HIS A 158 1.49 -16.62 -3.49
C HIS A 158 2.34 -15.62 -2.69
N ALA A 159 3.55 -16.04 -2.27
CA ALA A 159 4.49 -15.14 -1.58
C ALA A 159 4.97 -13.98 -2.48
N GLY A 160 5.17 -14.23 -3.77
CA GLY A 160 5.50 -13.18 -4.74
C GLY A 160 4.34 -12.20 -4.97
N ARG A 161 3.10 -12.73 -5.08
CA ARG A 161 1.89 -11.90 -5.20
C ARG A 161 1.67 -11.03 -3.97
N LEU A 162 1.87 -11.59 -2.78
CA LEU A 162 1.82 -10.88 -1.50
C LEU A 162 2.80 -9.70 -1.48
N GLN A 163 4.04 -9.92 -1.93
CA GLN A 163 5.06 -8.88 -1.98
C GLN A 163 4.65 -7.73 -2.91
N LEU A 164 4.09 -8.04 -4.08
CA LEU A 164 3.63 -7.04 -5.05
C LEU A 164 2.44 -6.21 -4.53
N ILE A 165 1.49 -6.85 -3.84
CA ILE A 165 0.38 -6.15 -3.19
C ILE A 165 0.95 -5.17 -2.14
N SER A 166 1.89 -5.64 -1.32
CA SER A 166 2.47 -4.82 -0.25
C SER A 166 3.33 -3.66 -0.77
N SER A 167 4.06 -3.82 -1.87
CA SER A 167 4.99 -2.80 -2.36
C SER A 167 4.35 -1.83 -3.35
N VAL A 168 3.52 -2.33 -4.27
CA VAL A 168 3.00 -1.53 -5.38
C VAL A 168 1.55 -1.12 -5.15
N THR A 169 0.64 -2.06 -4.89
CA THR A 169 -0.79 -1.73 -4.73
C THR A 169 -0.99 -0.78 -3.55
N PHE A 170 -0.32 -1.07 -2.44
CA PHE A 170 -0.33 -0.19 -1.28
C PHE A 170 0.25 1.19 -1.59
N ALA A 171 1.37 1.31 -2.30
CA ALA A 171 1.96 2.60 -2.64
C ALA A 171 1.03 3.46 -3.51
N VAL A 172 0.38 2.86 -4.50
CA VAL A 172 -0.59 3.54 -5.38
C VAL A 172 -1.80 4.05 -4.58
N ALA A 173 -2.36 3.22 -3.70
CA ALA A 173 -3.47 3.61 -2.84
C ALA A 173 -3.05 4.66 -1.80
N ASN A 174 -1.84 4.54 -1.25
CA ASN A 174 -1.31 5.45 -0.23
C ASN A 174 -1.09 6.88 -0.74
N TYR A 175 -0.77 7.05 -2.02
CA TYR A 175 -0.76 8.38 -2.62
C TYR A 175 -2.15 9.03 -2.56
N TRP A 176 -3.20 8.29 -2.94
CA TRP A 176 -4.57 8.80 -2.90
C TRP A 176 -5.08 9.04 -1.48
N MET A 177 -4.79 8.15 -0.53
CA MET A 177 -5.20 8.28 0.89
C MET A 177 -4.59 9.50 1.58
N GLN A 178 -3.43 9.98 1.14
CA GLN A 178 -2.81 11.19 1.67
C GLN A 178 -3.48 12.48 1.15
N CYS A 179 -4.09 12.42 -0.04
CA CYS A 179 -4.72 13.57 -0.67
C CYS A 179 -6.23 13.64 -0.41
N LEU A 180 -6.92 12.48 -0.41
CA LEU A 180 -8.38 12.40 -0.35
C LEU A 180 -8.83 11.24 0.56
N PRO A 181 -9.92 11.43 1.33
CA PRO A 181 -10.55 10.34 2.07
C PRO A 181 -11.15 9.30 1.11
N LEU A 182 -10.66 8.06 1.16
CA LEU A 182 -11.23 6.98 0.35
C LEU A 182 -12.56 6.48 0.93
N PRO A 183 -13.64 6.37 0.13
CA PRO A 183 -14.89 5.75 0.57
C PRO A 183 -14.73 4.26 0.86
N LYS A 184 -15.41 3.74 1.89
CA LYS A 184 -15.38 2.31 2.26
C LYS A 184 -15.69 1.37 1.07
N LYS A 185 -16.65 1.75 0.21
CA LYS A 185 -16.99 0.99 -1.01
C LYS A 185 -15.79 0.82 -1.96
N VAL A 186 -14.96 1.85 -2.13
CA VAL A 186 -13.76 1.81 -2.97
C VAL A 186 -12.69 0.92 -2.32
N ILE A 187 -12.49 1.08 -1.01
CA ILE A 187 -11.55 0.27 -0.23
C ILE A 187 -11.90 -1.22 -0.34
N HIS A 188 -13.17 -1.57 -0.10
CA HIS A 188 -13.64 -2.95 -0.21
C HIS A 188 -13.48 -3.52 -1.63
N LYS A 189 -13.66 -2.69 -2.67
CA LYS A 189 -13.43 -3.10 -4.06
C LYS A 189 -11.95 -3.40 -4.30
N ILE A 190 -11.04 -2.56 -3.83
CA ILE A 190 -9.59 -2.80 -3.92
C ILE A 190 -9.20 -4.05 -3.13
N ASP A 191 -9.69 -4.22 -1.90
CA ASP A 191 -9.43 -5.40 -1.07
C ASP A 191 -9.93 -6.68 -1.75
N ALA A 192 -11.10 -6.66 -2.39
CA ALA A 192 -11.64 -7.80 -3.12
C ALA A 192 -10.75 -8.20 -4.32
N ILE A 193 -10.21 -7.21 -5.04
CA ILE A 193 -9.26 -7.43 -6.15
C ILE A 193 -7.94 -7.99 -5.63
N CYS A 194 -7.36 -7.38 -4.58
CA CYS A 194 -6.11 -7.85 -3.95
C CYS A 194 -6.25 -9.28 -3.39
N ARG A 195 -7.38 -9.59 -2.74
CA ARG A 195 -7.70 -10.93 -2.24
C ARG A 195 -7.75 -11.94 -3.37
N SER A 196 -8.45 -11.61 -4.46
CA SER A 196 -8.56 -12.51 -5.61
C SER A 196 -7.20 -12.73 -6.27
N PHE A 197 -6.43 -11.66 -6.48
CA PHE A 197 -5.08 -11.76 -7.01
C PHE A 197 -4.15 -12.63 -6.14
N LEU A 198 -4.19 -12.46 -4.81
CA LEU A 198 -3.37 -13.27 -3.91
C LEU A 198 -3.61 -14.77 -4.10
N TRP A 199 -4.87 -15.19 -4.20
CA TRP A 199 -5.26 -16.61 -4.23
C TRP A 199 -5.33 -17.20 -5.64
N THR A 200 -6.07 -16.59 -6.55
CA THR A 200 -6.26 -17.14 -7.91
C THR A 200 -5.19 -16.68 -8.89
N GLY A 201 -4.51 -15.57 -8.60
CA GLY A 201 -3.50 -14.99 -9.48
C GLY A 201 -4.11 -14.15 -10.60
N GLY A 202 -5.44 -14.08 -10.69
CA GLY A 202 -6.16 -13.26 -11.66
C GLY A 202 -6.64 -11.93 -11.09
N ALA A 203 -7.00 -11.01 -11.99
CA ALA A 203 -7.64 -9.74 -11.64
C ALA A 203 -9.16 -9.87 -11.40
N VAL A 204 -9.77 -10.99 -11.81
CA VAL A 204 -11.20 -11.23 -11.67
C VAL A 204 -11.53 -11.52 -10.21
N VAL A 205 -12.56 -10.85 -9.70
CA VAL A 205 -12.99 -11.02 -8.31
C VAL A 205 -13.56 -12.42 -8.12
N THR A 206 -13.05 -13.16 -7.15
CA THR A 206 -13.51 -14.51 -6.81
C THR A 206 -13.78 -14.64 -5.31
N SER A 207 -14.65 -15.60 -4.95
CA SER A 207 -14.93 -15.99 -3.56
C SER A 207 -13.88 -16.96 -2.99
N LYS A 208 -12.95 -17.46 -3.81
CA LYS A 208 -11.95 -18.46 -3.45
C LYS A 208 -10.86 -17.85 -2.55
N SER A 209 -11.10 -17.79 -1.24
CA SER A 209 -10.16 -17.25 -0.24
C SER A 209 -10.06 -18.19 0.97
N PRO A 210 -8.97 -18.95 1.14
CA PRO A 210 -8.80 -19.88 2.25
C PRO A 210 -8.72 -19.21 3.63
N VAL A 211 -8.25 -17.96 3.68
CA VAL A 211 -8.12 -17.13 4.89
C VAL A 211 -8.86 -15.81 4.69
N ALA A 212 -9.54 -15.31 5.72
CA ALA A 212 -10.22 -14.03 5.65
C ALA A 212 -9.22 -12.86 5.51
N TRP A 213 -9.58 -11.84 4.73
CA TRP A 213 -8.68 -10.72 4.42
C TRP A 213 -8.19 -9.97 5.65
N LYS A 214 -9.06 -9.77 6.65
CA LYS A 214 -8.69 -9.16 7.95
C LYS A 214 -7.52 -9.90 8.62
N HIS A 215 -7.54 -11.25 8.64
CA HIS A 215 -6.45 -12.05 9.18
C HIS A 215 -5.18 -11.96 8.32
N VAL A 216 -5.28 -11.86 6.99
CA VAL A 216 -4.12 -11.62 6.12
C VAL A 216 -3.44 -10.28 6.47
N CYS A 217 -4.24 -9.24 6.74
CA CYS A 217 -3.74 -7.93 7.14
C CYS A 217 -3.19 -7.89 8.59
N ALA A 218 -3.50 -8.88 9.43
CA ALA A 218 -3.01 -8.92 10.80
C ALA A 218 -1.46 -9.01 10.86
N PRO A 219 -0.82 -8.58 11.96
CA PRO A 219 0.61 -8.75 12.17
C PRO A 219 1.01 -10.23 12.17
N LYS A 220 2.25 -10.54 11.79
CA LYS A 220 2.79 -11.91 11.85
C LYS A 220 2.72 -12.53 13.26
N ALA A 221 2.79 -11.70 14.29
CA ALA A 221 2.70 -12.15 15.69
C ALA A 221 1.29 -12.62 16.10
N GLN A 222 0.26 -12.15 15.40
CA GLN A 222 -1.15 -12.55 15.56
C GLN A 222 -1.58 -13.53 14.46
N GLY A 223 -0.60 -14.12 13.76
CA GLY A 223 -0.85 -15.10 12.71
C GLY A 223 -1.25 -14.52 11.36
N GLY A 224 -1.10 -13.23 11.10
CA GLY A 224 -1.31 -12.66 9.77
C GLY A 224 -0.06 -12.59 8.89
N LEU A 225 -0.16 -11.92 7.74
CA LEU A 225 0.93 -11.74 6.78
C LEU A 225 1.51 -10.32 6.77
N ASN A 226 1.04 -9.45 7.68
CA ASN A 226 1.48 -8.07 7.83
C ASN A 226 1.22 -7.19 6.58
N LEU A 227 0.14 -7.48 5.85
CA LEU A 227 -0.40 -6.51 4.88
C LEU A 227 -1.06 -5.36 5.62
N LEU A 228 -0.85 -4.13 5.14
CA LEU A 228 -1.51 -2.96 5.72
C LEU A 228 -2.98 -2.95 5.30
N SER A 229 -3.88 -2.87 6.29
CA SER A 229 -5.31 -2.67 6.03
C SER A 229 -5.52 -1.28 5.45
N LEU A 230 -6.11 -1.20 4.26
CA LEU A 230 -6.39 0.08 3.60
C LEU A 230 -7.40 0.92 4.38
N GLU A 231 -8.36 0.30 5.07
CA GLU A 231 -9.34 1.02 5.90
C GLU A 231 -8.68 1.71 7.10
N GLU A 232 -7.91 0.94 7.88
CA GLU A 232 -7.18 1.45 9.04
C GLU A 232 -6.10 2.47 8.64
N TRP A 233 -5.43 2.25 7.50
CA TRP A 233 -4.41 3.18 6.99
C TRP A 233 -5.01 4.48 6.45
N ASN A 234 -6.17 4.42 5.78
CA ASN A 234 -6.92 5.61 5.39
C ASN A 234 -7.33 6.42 6.63
N ARG A 235 -7.83 5.74 7.68
CA ARG A 235 -8.15 6.36 8.96
C ARG A 235 -6.91 7.03 9.58
N ALA A 236 -5.78 6.33 9.63
CA ALA A 236 -4.54 6.88 10.16
C ALA A 236 -4.02 8.11 9.38
N ASN A 237 -4.17 8.16 8.06
CA ASN A 237 -3.83 9.35 7.27
C ASN A 237 -4.75 10.53 7.57
N LEU A 238 -6.06 10.29 7.70
CA LEU A 238 -7.01 11.34 8.07
C LEU A 238 -6.72 11.89 9.46
N THR A 239 -6.40 11.02 10.41
CA THR A 239 -5.98 11.42 11.76
C THR A 239 -4.66 12.20 11.74
N LYS A 240 -3.70 11.83 10.88
CA LYS A 240 -2.49 12.64 10.65
C LYS A 240 -2.81 14.03 10.12
N LEU A 241 -3.74 14.16 9.17
CA LEU A 241 -4.17 15.47 8.67
C LEU A 241 -4.80 16.31 9.79
N LEU A 242 -5.62 15.68 10.64
CA LEU A 242 -6.19 16.34 11.82
C LEU A 242 -5.10 16.80 12.80
N TRP A 243 -4.09 15.97 13.06
CA TRP A 243 -2.95 16.32 13.91
C TRP A 243 -2.14 17.49 13.34
N ASN A 244 -1.89 17.50 12.03
CA ASN A 244 -1.21 18.60 11.37
C ASN A 244 -1.99 19.93 11.52
N ILE A 245 -3.32 19.87 11.42
CA ILE A 245 -4.19 21.04 11.65
C ILE A 245 -4.10 21.47 13.11
N HIS A 246 -4.15 20.54 14.06
CA HIS A 246 -4.06 20.82 15.49
C HIS A 246 -2.76 21.54 15.86
N ASN A 247 -1.63 21.04 15.37
CA ASN A 247 -0.30 21.59 15.65
C ASN A 247 0.09 22.76 14.75
N LYS A 248 -0.85 23.31 13.96
CA LYS A 248 -0.61 24.43 13.04
C LYS A 248 0.64 24.22 12.19
N ALA A 249 0.81 23.01 11.65
CA ALA A 249 2.01 22.67 10.89
C ALA A 249 2.19 23.66 9.72
N ASP A 250 3.44 24.06 9.46
CA ASP A 250 3.75 25.07 8.45
C ASP A 250 3.53 24.53 7.03
N SER A 251 2.30 24.70 6.55
CA SER A 251 1.92 24.43 5.18
C SER A 251 0.79 25.36 4.78
N LEU A 252 0.78 25.73 3.49
CA LEU A 252 -0.15 26.72 2.96
C LEU A 252 -1.61 26.33 3.20
N TRP A 253 -1.96 25.07 2.98
CA TRP A 253 -3.34 24.58 3.14
C TRP A 253 -3.79 24.59 4.61
N ILE A 254 -2.88 24.38 5.57
CA ILE A 254 -3.20 24.46 7.01
C ILE A 254 -3.42 25.91 7.42
N ARG A 255 -2.53 26.82 7.01
CA ARG A 255 -2.70 28.27 7.21
C ARG A 255 -4.04 28.74 6.63
N TRP A 256 -4.40 28.24 5.45
CA TRP A 256 -5.67 28.56 4.79
C TRP A 256 -6.89 28.05 5.56
N ILE A 257 -6.86 26.80 6.04
CA ILE A 257 -7.94 26.26 6.87
C ILE A 257 -8.09 27.06 8.18
N HIS A 258 -6.98 27.43 8.82
CA HIS A 258 -7.03 28.23 10.04
C HIS A 258 -7.60 29.63 9.79
N SER A 259 -7.23 30.29 8.70
CA SER A 259 -7.77 31.62 8.37
C SER A 259 -9.28 31.61 8.05
N TYR A 260 -9.76 30.59 7.34
CA TYR A 260 -11.14 30.61 6.81
C TYR A 260 -12.15 29.77 7.60
N TYR A 261 -11.75 28.58 8.06
CA TYR A 261 -12.68 27.64 8.71
C TYR A 261 -12.59 27.69 10.23
N ILE A 262 -11.39 27.66 10.80
CA ILE A 262 -11.20 27.56 12.25
C ILE A 262 -11.22 28.95 12.90
N LYS A 263 -10.66 29.97 12.23
CA LYS A 263 -10.54 31.34 12.75
C LYS A 263 -9.91 31.34 14.16
N GLN A 264 -10.71 31.64 15.19
CA GLN A 264 -10.29 31.62 16.60
C GLN A 264 -10.88 30.43 17.39
N ASP A 265 -11.70 29.59 16.76
CA ASP A 265 -12.33 28.46 17.45
C ASP A 265 -11.33 27.37 17.80
N GLN A 266 -11.59 26.67 18.91
CA GLN A 266 -10.82 25.51 19.30
C GLN A 266 -11.14 24.33 18.38
N LEU A 267 -10.10 23.74 17.77
CA LEU A 267 -10.25 22.64 16.83
C LEU A 267 -11.02 21.45 17.41
N MET A 268 -11.02 21.21 18.73
CA MET A 268 -11.71 20.03 19.29
C MET A 268 -13.22 20.24 19.49
N THR A 269 -13.64 21.46 19.81
CA THR A 269 -15.02 21.79 20.20
C THR A 269 -15.83 22.47 19.09
N MET A 270 -15.17 22.97 18.05
CA MET A 270 -15.83 23.68 16.94
C MET A 270 -16.91 22.82 16.25
N PRO A 271 -18.14 23.32 16.06
CA PRO A 271 -19.20 22.59 15.37
C PRO A 271 -18.85 22.35 13.89
N VAL A 272 -19.27 21.21 13.36
CA VAL A 272 -19.05 20.85 11.95
C VAL A 272 -20.12 21.52 11.09
N ASN A 273 -19.86 22.78 10.70
CA ASN A 273 -20.81 23.60 9.94
C ASN A 273 -21.11 23.03 8.53
N GLN A 274 -22.31 23.33 8.01
CA GLN A 274 -22.69 22.90 6.65
C GLN A 274 -21.79 23.51 5.57
N SER A 275 -21.22 24.70 5.80
CA SER A 275 -20.29 25.39 4.91
C SER A 275 -18.89 24.75 4.80
N CYS A 276 -18.54 23.82 5.69
CA CYS A 276 -17.27 23.09 5.60
C CYS A 276 -17.21 22.17 4.38
N SER A 277 -16.03 22.10 3.75
CA SER A 277 -15.79 21.16 2.66
C SER A 277 -15.99 19.72 3.14
N TRP A 278 -16.47 18.84 2.27
CA TRP A 278 -16.73 17.44 2.63
C TRP A 278 -15.46 16.70 3.10
N ILE A 279 -14.29 17.09 2.58
CA ILE A 279 -12.97 16.59 3.00
C ILE A 279 -12.71 17.00 4.45
N LEU A 280 -12.85 18.30 4.75
CA LEU A 280 -12.65 18.81 6.11
C LEU A 280 -13.62 18.15 7.09
N LYS A 281 -14.90 18.01 6.74
CA LYS A 281 -15.88 17.28 7.57
C LYS A 281 -15.42 15.85 7.88
N THR A 282 -14.82 15.16 6.92
CA THR A 282 -14.33 13.77 7.11
C THR A 282 -13.09 13.72 8.01
N ILE A 283 -12.21 14.73 7.91
CA ILE A 283 -11.04 14.88 8.79
C ILE A 283 -11.49 15.20 10.22
N LEU A 284 -12.42 16.15 10.41
CA LEU A 284 -12.92 16.55 11.72
C LEU A 284 -13.67 15.41 12.44
N LYS A 285 -14.34 14.52 11.70
CA LYS A 285 -14.92 13.29 12.29
C LYS A 285 -13.90 12.40 12.98
N GLN A 286 -12.61 12.48 12.62
CA GLN A 286 -11.58 11.69 13.30
C GLN A 286 -11.29 12.18 14.74
N ARG A 287 -11.86 13.31 15.19
CA ARG A 287 -11.78 13.75 16.59
C ARG A 287 -12.26 12.70 17.57
N GLU A 288 -13.29 11.92 17.20
CA GLU A 288 -13.82 10.81 18.00
C GLU A 288 -12.77 9.71 18.26
N SER A 289 -11.74 9.60 17.40
CA SER A 289 -10.68 8.61 17.55
C SER A 289 -9.54 9.08 18.48
N ILE A 290 -9.46 10.37 18.81
CA ILE A 290 -8.36 10.95 19.60
C ILE A 290 -8.26 10.37 21.02
N PRO A 291 -9.36 10.18 21.78
CA PRO A 291 -9.28 9.62 23.13
C PRO A 291 -8.59 8.25 23.21
N TYR A 292 -8.64 7.47 22.12
CA TYR A 292 -8.02 6.15 22.03
C TYR A 292 -6.53 6.21 21.63
N ILE A 293 -6.01 7.38 21.30
CA ILE A 293 -4.64 7.58 20.84
C ILE A 293 -3.79 8.12 21.99
N GLN A 294 -3.14 7.20 22.71
CA GLN A 294 -2.21 7.56 23.78
C GLN A 294 -1.04 8.41 23.24
N GLY A 295 -0.72 9.50 23.95
CA GLY A 295 0.41 10.38 23.60
C GLY A 295 0.19 11.29 22.39
N TRP A 296 -1.07 11.60 22.05
CA TRP A 296 -1.45 12.52 20.94
C TRP A 296 -0.61 13.81 20.87
N GLU A 297 -0.39 14.45 22.02
CA GLU A 297 0.34 15.71 22.15
C GLU A 297 1.85 15.57 21.91
N ASN A 298 2.43 14.40 22.24
CA ASN A 298 3.87 14.14 22.18
C ASN A 298 4.33 13.44 20.89
N MET A 299 3.44 13.28 19.90
CA MET A 299 3.78 12.60 18.65
C MET A 299 4.71 13.43 17.77
N LYS A 300 5.72 12.81 17.15
CA LYS A 300 6.63 13.49 16.19
C LYS A 300 6.22 13.19 14.73
N GLY A 301 6.09 14.25 13.93
CA GLY A 301 5.31 14.28 12.67
C GLY A 301 5.66 13.29 11.54
N LYS A 302 6.87 12.71 11.50
CA LYS A 302 7.22 11.71 10.45
C LYS A 302 6.71 10.31 10.74
N ALA A 303 6.53 9.93 12.01
CA ALA A 303 6.11 8.58 12.40
C ALA A 303 4.61 8.46 12.68
N ILE A 304 3.87 9.56 12.64
CA ILE A 304 2.50 9.62 13.17
C ILE A 304 1.54 8.66 12.48
N THR A 305 1.53 8.57 11.15
CA THR A 305 0.63 7.64 10.44
C THR A 305 0.87 6.20 10.89
N ARG A 306 2.13 5.80 11.08
CA ARG A 306 2.47 4.43 11.49
C ARG A 306 2.15 4.17 12.95
N THR A 307 2.36 5.15 13.83
CA THR A 307 2.00 5.05 15.25
C THR A 307 0.50 4.98 15.42
N VAL A 308 -0.23 5.92 14.82
CA VAL A 308 -1.69 5.95 14.81
C VAL A 308 -2.25 4.67 14.19
N TYR A 309 -1.68 4.19 13.08
CA TYR A 309 -2.06 2.91 12.51
C TYR A 309 -1.91 1.75 13.50
N LYS A 310 -0.83 1.68 14.27
CA LYS A 310 -0.68 0.62 15.30
C LYS A 310 -1.69 0.74 16.43
N LEU A 311 -2.03 1.96 16.85
CA LEU A 311 -2.97 2.22 17.95
C LEU A 311 -4.43 2.02 17.54
N LEU A 312 -4.78 2.30 16.29
CA LEU A 312 -6.13 2.15 15.76
C LEU A 312 -6.48 0.72 15.35
N ARG A 313 -5.54 -0.23 15.47
CA ARG A 313 -5.76 -1.62 15.09
C ARG A 313 -6.46 -2.39 16.18
N GLU A 314 -7.29 -3.33 15.77
CA GLU A 314 -7.80 -4.36 16.68
C GLU A 314 -6.64 -5.27 17.12
N ASP A 315 -6.54 -5.51 18.43
CA ASP A 315 -5.57 -6.46 18.98
C ASP A 315 -6.16 -7.86 18.97
N TYR A 316 -5.52 -8.75 18.20
CA TYR A 316 -5.84 -10.17 18.18
C TYR A 316 -4.90 -10.94 19.13
N PRO A 317 -5.32 -12.10 19.65
CA PRO A 317 -4.45 -12.93 20.47
C PRO A 317 -3.20 -13.36 19.70
N LEU A 318 -2.08 -13.41 20.43
CA LEU A 318 -0.81 -13.84 19.86
C LEU A 318 -0.86 -15.33 19.54
N VAL A 319 -0.33 -15.70 18.37
CA VAL A 319 -0.24 -17.13 18.00
C VAL A 319 1.01 -17.76 18.60
N ASP A 320 0.89 -19.01 19.03
CA ASP A 320 2.00 -19.75 19.64
C ASP A 320 3.19 -19.88 18.68
N TRP A 321 2.91 -20.16 17.41
CA TRP A 321 3.89 -20.40 16.35
C TRP A 321 4.54 -19.13 15.78
N LYS A 322 4.33 -17.95 16.40
CA LYS A 322 4.90 -16.66 15.94
C LYS A 322 6.42 -16.69 15.83
N THR A 323 7.10 -17.42 16.73
CA THR A 323 8.57 -17.50 16.79
C THR A 323 9.15 -18.26 15.61
N VAL A 324 8.41 -19.23 15.07
CA VAL A 324 8.81 -20.05 13.91
C VAL A 324 8.74 -19.23 12.62
N MET A 325 7.77 -18.32 12.54
CA MET A 325 7.56 -17.44 11.40
C MET A 325 8.48 -16.23 11.39
N TYR A 326 8.91 -15.77 12.57
CA TYR A 326 9.74 -14.59 12.71
C TYR A 326 11.18 -14.85 12.25
N GLN A 327 11.66 -14.03 11.30
CA GLN A 327 13.00 -14.11 10.70
C GLN A 327 13.35 -15.52 10.18
N ASN A 328 12.36 -16.25 9.67
CA ASN A 328 12.59 -17.55 9.05
C ASN A 328 13.35 -17.38 7.72
N MET A 329 14.42 -18.16 7.55
CA MET A 329 15.37 -18.06 6.42
C MET A 329 14.93 -18.87 5.20
N ALA A 330 13.88 -19.69 5.34
CA ALA A 330 13.34 -20.49 4.26
C ALA A 330 12.86 -19.63 3.07
N ARG A 331 12.80 -20.26 1.90
CA ARG A 331 11.73 -20.14 0.91
C ARG A 331 10.60 -19.14 1.24
N PRO A 332 10.44 -17.91 0.71
CA PRO A 332 9.20 -17.15 0.93
C PRO A 332 7.94 -17.94 0.59
N ARG A 333 7.99 -18.75 -0.49
CA ARG A 333 6.94 -19.72 -0.83
C ARG A 333 6.75 -20.81 0.23
N ALA A 334 7.84 -21.28 0.82
CA ALA A 334 7.81 -22.31 1.87
C ALA A 334 7.22 -21.77 3.17
N VAL A 335 7.66 -20.58 3.60
CA VAL A 335 7.09 -19.85 4.75
C VAL A 335 5.60 -19.57 4.55
N PHE A 336 5.17 -19.23 3.32
CA PHE A 336 3.76 -19.02 3.02
C PHE A 336 2.93 -20.31 3.13
N ILE A 337 3.44 -21.44 2.63
CA ILE A 337 2.76 -22.74 2.74
C ILE A 337 2.73 -23.22 4.20
N PHE A 338 3.83 -23.04 4.94
CA PHE A 338 3.87 -23.31 6.38
C PHE A 338 2.83 -22.47 7.14
N TRP A 339 2.70 -21.18 6.81
CA TRP A 339 1.67 -20.32 7.37
C TRP A 339 0.24 -20.84 7.09
N LEU A 340 -0.03 -21.31 5.87
CA LEU A 340 -1.32 -21.93 5.55
C LEU A 340 -1.54 -23.23 6.34
N ALA A 341 -0.50 -24.02 6.56
CA ALA A 341 -0.56 -25.24 7.36
C ALA A 341 -0.90 -24.92 8.82
N CYS A 342 -0.29 -23.89 9.41
CA CYS A 342 -0.60 -23.43 10.78
C CYS A 342 -2.06 -22.98 10.96
N HIS A 343 -2.70 -22.48 9.90
CA HIS A 343 -4.12 -22.11 9.90
C HIS A 343 -5.06 -23.25 9.48
N SER A 344 -4.51 -24.45 9.24
CA SER A 344 -5.23 -25.61 8.70
C SER A 344 -5.97 -25.28 7.39
N ARG A 345 -5.36 -24.46 6.52
CA ARG A 345 -5.96 -23.97 5.26
C ARG A 345 -5.34 -24.56 4.00
N LEU A 346 -4.49 -25.58 4.11
CA LEU A 346 -4.04 -26.37 2.98
C LEU A 346 -5.20 -27.17 2.37
N ALA A 347 -5.18 -27.40 1.06
CA ALA A 347 -6.22 -28.09 0.30
C ALA A 347 -6.08 -29.61 0.38
N THR A 348 -6.01 -30.15 1.60
CA THR A 348 -6.01 -31.60 1.86
C THR A 348 -7.36 -32.23 1.47
N LYS A 349 -7.37 -33.54 1.18
CA LYS A 349 -8.57 -34.25 0.72
C LYS A 349 -9.73 -34.16 1.73
N ASP A 350 -9.45 -34.27 3.04
CA ASP A 350 -10.47 -34.06 4.08
C ASP A 350 -11.16 -32.69 3.99
N ARG A 351 -10.38 -31.64 3.67
CA ARG A 351 -10.89 -30.28 3.53
C ARG A 351 -11.65 -30.10 2.23
N LEU A 352 -11.17 -30.68 1.13
CA LEU A 352 -11.86 -30.64 -0.16
C LEU A 352 -13.22 -31.34 -0.10
N LEU A 353 -13.31 -32.47 0.59
CA LEU A 353 -14.56 -33.17 0.88
C LEU A 353 -15.53 -32.32 1.71
N LYS A 354 -15.03 -31.62 2.73
CA LYS A 354 -15.83 -30.65 3.50
C LYS A 354 -16.35 -29.48 2.66
N PHE A 355 -15.71 -29.18 1.52
CA PHE A 355 -16.20 -28.19 0.55
C PHE A 355 -17.18 -28.77 -0.49
N GLY A 356 -17.54 -30.05 -0.38
CA GLY A 356 -18.46 -30.73 -1.28
C GLY A 356 -17.84 -31.14 -2.63
N LEU A 357 -16.50 -31.19 -2.72
CA LEU A 357 -15.82 -31.66 -3.93
C LEU A 357 -15.72 -33.18 -3.92
N ASN A 358 -16.05 -33.82 -5.04
CA ASN A 358 -15.93 -35.27 -5.20
C ASN A 358 -14.46 -35.65 -5.44
N VAL A 359 -13.73 -35.95 -4.35
CA VAL A 359 -12.33 -36.38 -4.37
C VAL A 359 -12.16 -37.64 -3.52
N ASN A 360 -11.26 -38.54 -3.93
CA ASN A 360 -10.90 -39.68 -3.08
C ASN A 360 -10.31 -39.16 -1.74
N SER A 361 -10.80 -39.67 -0.60
CA SER A 361 -10.35 -39.32 0.76
C SER A 361 -8.96 -39.88 1.12
N GLN A 362 -8.49 -40.88 0.39
CA GLN A 362 -7.28 -41.64 0.71
C GLN A 362 -6.00 -40.92 0.29
N CYS A 363 -4.95 -41.05 1.10
CA CYS A 363 -3.61 -40.58 0.87
C CYS A 363 -2.99 -41.27 -0.35
N CYS A 364 -2.30 -40.51 -1.20
CA CYS A 364 -1.68 -41.04 -2.42
C CYS A 364 -0.45 -41.94 -2.18
N PHE A 365 -0.02 -42.08 -0.92
CA PHE A 365 1.18 -42.83 -0.55
C PHE A 365 0.85 -44.14 0.18
N CYS A 366 -0.01 -44.07 1.19
CA CYS A 366 -0.31 -45.22 2.05
C CYS A 366 -1.81 -45.55 2.18
N ASN A 367 -2.66 -45.01 1.30
CA ASN A 367 -4.10 -45.30 1.18
C ASN A 367 -4.98 -45.09 2.44
N GLN A 368 -4.46 -44.44 3.49
CA GLN A 368 -5.23 -44.02 4.68
C GLN A 368 -5.89 -42.66 4.48
N GLU A 369 -6.83 -42.24 5.33
CA GLU A 369 -7.48 -40.93 5.20
C GLU A 369 -6.49 -39.75 5.27
N GLU A 370 -6.51 -38.88 4.25
CA GLU A 370 -5.58 -37.75 4.16
C GLU A 370 -6.08 -36.52 4.92
N SER A 371 -5.39 -36.22 6.03
CA SER A 371 -5.49 -34.98 6.79
C SER A 371 -4.11 -34.30 6.88
N ILE A 372 -4.03 -33.05 7.37
CA ILE A 372 -2.74 -32.40 7.66
C ILE A 372 -1.88 -33.24 8.63
N ASN A 373 -2.50 -33.83 9.66
CA ASN A 373 -1.81 -34.70 10.61
C ASN A 373 -1.23 -35.93 9.91
N HIS A 374 -2.07 -36.62 9.12
CA HIS A 374 -1.66 -37.81 8.41
C HIS A 374 -0.58 -37.50 7.37
N LEU A 375 -0.79 -36.48 6.53
CA LEU A 375 0.13 -36.13 5.45
C LEU A 375 1.54 -35.82 5.94
N PHE A 376 1.70 -35.02 7.01
CA PHE A 376 3.03 -34.61 7.46
C PHE A 376 3.65 -35.56 8.48
N PHE A 377 2.86 -36.23 9.31
CA PHE A 377 3.38 -36.97 10.47
C PHE A 377 2.83 -38.39 10.66
N GLY A 378 1.72 -38.74 10.00
CA GLY A 378 1.11 -40.07 10.09
C GLY A 378 1.49 -41.03 8.95
N CYS A 379 1.76 -40.50 7.76
CA CYS A 379 2.16 -41.27 6.59
C CYS A 379 3.61 -41.74 6.76
N THR A 380 3.85 -43.05 6.63
CA THR A 380 5.17 -43.68 6.80
C THR A 380 6.22 -43.04 5.91
N ASP A 381 5.91 -42.84 4.63
CA ASP A 381 6.85 -42.33 3.63
C ASP A 381 7.25 -40.88 3.91
N MET A 382 6.27 -40.04 4.27
CA MET A 382 6.50 -38.62 4.57
C MET A 382 7.24 -38.45 5.91
N LYS A 383 6.94 -39.31 6.89
CA LYS A 383 7.59 -39.31 8.21
C LYS A 383 9.07 -39.65 8.10
N LEU A 384 9.46 -40.59 7.23
CA LEU A 384 10.85 -40.95 6.97
C LEU A 384 11.65 -39.75 6.44
N VAL A 385 11.09 -38.97 5.51
CA VAL A 385 11.73 -37.75 4.99
C VAL A 385 11.98 -36.73 6.12
N TRP A 386 11.00 -36.51 6.99
CA TRP A 386 11.16 -35.60 8.12
C TRP A 386 12.21 -36.09 9.13
N GLN A 387 12.25 -37.40 9.42
CA GLN A 387 13.27 -38.00 10.28
C GLN A 387 14.69 -37.82 9.74
N LYS A 388 14.91 -38.05 8.44
CA LYS A 388 16.22 -37.82 7.81
C LYS A 388 16.67 -36.36 7.90
N VAL A 389 15.76 -35.40 7.73
CA VAL A 389 16.06 -33.97 7.89
C VAL A 389 16.44 -33.64 9.34
N LEU A 390 15.77 -34.24 10.33
CA LEU A 390 16.11 -34.08 11.75
C LEU A 390 17.45 -34.73 12.12
N GLN A 391 17.73 -35.91 11.56
CA GLN A 391 19.00 -36.62 11.72
C GLN A 391 20.16 -35.78 11.18
N TRP A 392 20.00 -35.19 9.99
CA TRP A 392 20.98 -34.25 9.41
C TRP A 392 21.20 -33.02 10.31
N LEU A 393 20.15 -32.50 10.96
CA LEU A 393 20.27 -31.41 11.93
C LEU A 393 20.87 -31.83 13.28
N GLN A 394 21.15 -33.13 13.48
CA GLN A 394 21.60 -33.71 14.76
C GLN A 394 20.62 -33.37 15.90
N VAL A 395 19.33 -33.56 15.64
CA VAL A 395 18.24 -33.37 16.61
C VAL A 395 17.57 -34.71 16.86
N ASP A 396 17.73 -35.22 18.08
CA ASP A 396 17.04 -36.42 18.53
C ASP A 396 15.60 -36.06 18.91
N HIS A 397 14.67 -36.30 17.99
CA HIS A 397 13.24 -36.06 18.16
C HIS A 397 12.42 -36.99 17.28
N VAL A 398 11.40 -37.61 17.86
CA VAL A 398 10.47 -38.47 17.12
C VAL A 398 9.27 -37.64 16.68
N PRO A 399 8.94 -37.61 15.37
CA PRO A 399 7.84 -36.79 14.87
C PRO A 399 6.51 -37.13 15.53
N MET A 400 5.84 -36.11 16.07
CA MET A 400 4.53 -36.20 16.74
C MET A 400 3.39 -35.75 15.80
N ALA A 401 2.15 -35.84 16.25
CA ALA A 401 1.01 -35.20 15.58
C ALA A 401 1.21 -33.68 15.44
N TRP A 402 0.52 -33.04 14.49
CA TRP A 402 0.76 -31.63 14.09
C TRP A 402 0.80 -30.65 15.27
N SER A 403 -0.14 -30.74 16.20
CA SER A 403 -0.22 -29.84 17.35
C SER A 403 0.96 -29.99 18.31
N GLY A 404 1.38 -31.24 18.55
CA GLY A 404 2.55 -31.57 19.36
C GLY A 404 3.84 -31.11 18.69
N GLU A 405 3.99 -31.43 17.40
CA GLU A 405 5.16 -31.05 16.61
C GLU A 405 5.31 -29.53 16.53
N LEU A 406 4.23 -28.80 16.21
CA LEU A 406 4.25 -27.34 16.13
C LEU A 406 4.64 -26.71 17.48
N ARG A 407 4.16 -27.26 18.59
CA ARG A 407 4.52 -26.81 19.94
C ARG A 407 6.00 -27.08 20.24
N TRP A 408 6.52 -28.25 19.85
CA TRP A 408 7.92 -28.61 20.01
C TRP A 408 8.83 -27.70 19.17
N ILE A 409 8.56 -27.54 17.86
CA ILE A 409 9.29 -26.62 16.97
C ILE A 409 9.28 -25.22 17.56
N THR A 410 8.12 -24.75 18.04
CA THR A 410 7.97 -23.42 18.65
C THR A 410 8.85 -23.24 19.88
N ARG A 411 8.93 -24.24 20.77
CA ARG A 411 9.79 -24.24 21.97
C ARG A 411 11.27 -24.17 21.59
N GLN A 412 11.71 -25.02 20.67
CA GLN A 412 13.10 -25.05 20.18
C GLN A 412 13.48 -23.78 19.39
N SER A 413 12.48 -23.15 18.77
CA SER A 413 12.63 -21.93 17.96
C SER A 413 12.65 -20.61 18.75
N LYS A 414 12.51 -20.65 20.09
CA LYS A 414 12.56 -19.43 20.93
C LYS A 414 13.95 -18.80 20.98
N GLY A 415 15.01 -19.61 20.85
CA GLY A 415 16.40 -19.14 20.85
C GLY A 415 16.81 -18.39 19.59
N LYS A 416 17.84 -17.53 19.70
CA LYS A 416 18.54 -16.91 18.56
C LYS A 416 19.74 -17.74 18.06
N GLY A 417 19.96 -18.91 18.65
CA GLY A 417 21.06 -19.80 18.28
C GLY A 417 20.93 -20.36 16.86
N TRP A 418 22.05 -20.83 16.31
CA TRP A 418 22.12 -21.37 14.95
C TRP A 418 21.19 -22.57 14.74
N LYS A 419 21.11 -23.50 15.72
CA LYS A 419 20.20 -24.66 15.67
C LYS A 419 18.74 -24.23 15.55
N ALA A 420 18.32 -23.22 16.32
CA ALA A 420 16.97 -22.67 16.26
C ALA A 420 16.66 -22.04 14.90
N GLN A 421 17.61 -21.34 14.28
CA GLN A 421 17.42 -20.75 12.95
C GLN A 421 17.32 -21.80 11.84
N LEU A 422 18.16 -22.84 11.90
CA LEU A 422 18.12 -23.95 10.95
C LEU A 422 16.82 -24.75 11.11
N LEU A 423 16.40 -25.05 12.34
CA LEU A 423 15.16 -25.78 12.60
C LEU A 423 13.92 -25.05 12.06
N LYS A 424 13.84 -23.72 12.22
CA LYS A 424 12.77 -22.90 11.61
C LYS A 424 12.73 -23.06 10.09
N SER A 425 13.90 -23.02 9.47
CA SER A 425 14.04 -23.16 8.02
C SER A 425 13.65 -24.57 7.57
N ALA A 426 14.13 -25.60 8.28
CA ALA A 426 13.82 -26.98 8.01
C ALA A 426 12.31 -27.26 8.12
N ALA A 427 11.65 -26.80 9.18
CA ALA A 427 10.20 -26.93 9.33
C ALA A 427 9.43 -26.36 8.14
N ALA A 428 9.75 -25.15 7.71
CA ALA A 428 9.08 -24.52 6.58
C ALA A 428 9.40 -25.21 5.25
N GLU A 429 10.67 -25.56 5.00
CA GLU A 429 11.10 -26.18 3.75
C GLU A 429 10.60 -27.61 3.59
N THR A 430 10.61 -28.42 4.65
CA THR A 430 10.11 -29.80 4.56
C THR A 430 8.60 -29.81 4.36
N ILE A 431 7.82 -29.04 5.14
CA ILE A 431 6.36 -28.95 4.93
C ILE A 431 6.05 -28.49 3.50
N TYR A 432 6.81 -27.54 2.96
CA TYR A 432 6.66 -27.09 1.58
C TYR A 432 6.98 -28.19 0.56
N ALA A 433 8.10 -28.88 0.73
CA ALA A 433 8.54 -29.94 -0.18
C ALA A 433 7.58 -31.13 -0.19
N LEU A 434 7.15 -31.59 0.99
CA LEU A 434 6.16 -32.66 1.13
C LEU A 434 4.81 -32.25 0.53
N TRP A 435 4.35 -31.02 0.80
CA TRP A 435 3.13 -30.49 0.20
C TRP A 435 3.21 -30.43 -1.33
N LYS A 436 4.35 -29.99 -1.87
CA LYS A 436 4.58 -29.94 -3.32
C LYS A 436 4.60 -31.35 -3.92
N TYR A 437 5.35 -32.27 -3.31
CA TYR A 437 5.48 -33.66 -3.76
C TYR A 437 4.12 -34.35 -3.81
N ARG A 438 3.33 -34.23 -2.74
CA ARG A 438 1.95 -34.73 -2.71
C ARG A 438 1.11 -34.18 -3.86
N ASN A 439 1.20 -32.88 -4.15
CA ASN A 439 0.43 -32.28 -5.25
C ASN A 439 0.89 -32.80 -6.61
N ASP A 440 2.21 -32.93 -6.83
CA ASP A 440 2.75 -33.47 -8.08
C ASP A 440 2.24 -34.91 -8.32
N VAL A 441 2.22 -35.75 -7.28
CA VAL A 441 1.69 -37.13 -7.33
C VAL A 441 0.17 -37.13 -7.58
N CYS A 442 -0.59 -36.34 -6.82
CA CYS A 442 -2.06 -36.31 -6.94
C CYS A 442 -2.56 -35.81 -8.31
N PHE A 443 -1.82 -34.91 -8.96
CA PHE A 443 -2.21 -34.34 -10.25
C PHE A 443 -1.49 -34.97 -11.45
N GLY A 444 -0.80 -36.10 -11.26
CA GLY A 444 -0.21 -36.88 -12.35
C GLY A 444 0.99 -36.23 -13.04
N ASN A 445 1.67 -35.27 -12.39
CA ASN A 445 2.94 -34.77 -12.89
C ASN A 445 3.99 -35.88 -12.78
N LYS A 446 4.85 -36.05 -13.79
CA LYS A 446 5.95 -37.03 -13.75
C LYS A 446 6.77 -36.86 -12.46
N VAL A 447 6.68 -37.85 -11.57
CA VAL A 447 7.40 -37.86 -10.29
C VAL A 447 8.84 -38.23 -10.57
N TYR A 448 9.68 -37.22 -10.80
CA TYR A 448 11.09 -37.43 -11.18
C TYR A 448 12.04 -37.64 -10.00
N ASN A 449 11.62 -37.33 -8.76
CA ASN A 449 12.58 -37.24 -7.65
C ASN A 449 12.21 -38.12 -6.46
N THR A 450 13.00 -39.18 -6.25
CA THR A 450 12.95 -40.06 -5.06
C THR A 450 13.74 -39.48 -3.87
N ASN A 451 14.60 -38.47 -4.08
CA ASN A 451 15.50 -37.91 -3.06
C ASN A 451 15.01 -36.54 -2.56
N ILE A 452 13.77 -36.48 -2.06
CA ILE A 452 13.16 -35.23 -1.58
C ILE A 452 13.91 -34.66 -0.37
N ASP A 453 14.42 -35.55 0.50
CA ASP A 453 15.24 -35.24 1.66
C ASP A 453 16.52 -34.48 1.28
N GLU A 454 17.27 -34.95 0.28
CA GLU A 454 18.49 -34.28 -0.19
C GLU A 454 18.18 -32.89 -0.77
N ASP A 455 17.10 -32.75 -1.55
CA ASP A 455 16.65 -31.47 -2.10
C ASP A 455 16.31 -30.45 -1.01
N ILE A 456 15.65 -30.91 0.07
CA ILE A 456 15.34 -30.09 1.24
C ILE A 456 16.64 -29.65 1.92
N ILE A 457 17.54 -30.58 2.21
CA ILE A 457 18.82 -30.32 2.88
C ILE A 457 19.65 -29.33 2.05
N ASN A 458 19.83 -29.58 0.74
CA ASN A 458 20.55 -28.71 -0.18
C ASN A 458 19.95 -27.29 -0.23
N THR A 459 18.61 -27.18 -0.22
CA THR A 459 17.94 -25.88 -0.14
C THR A 459 18.27 -25.14 1.15
N ILE A 460 18.21 -25.83 2.30
CA ILE A 460 18.50 -25.25 3.61
C ILE A 460 19.97 -24.82 3.69
N VAL A 461 20.89 -25.69 3.24
CA VAL A 461 22.33 -25.44 3.17
C VAL A 461 22.60 -24.21 2.32
N TYR A 462 22.11 -24.16 1.08
CA TYR A 462 22.31 -23.03 0.17
C TYR A 462 21.81 -21.70 0.77
N ARG A 463 20.62 -21.71 1.37
CA ARG A 463 20.03 -20.53 2.04
C ARG A 463 20.85 -20.11 3.26
N GLY A 464 21.20 -21.05 4.11
CA GLY A 464 21.96 -20.82 5.32
C GLY A 464 23.39 -20.36 5.05
N TRP A 465 24.00 -20.81 3.95
CA TRP A 465 25.34 -20.40 3.54
C TRP A 465 25.45 -18.90 3.21
N ARG A 466 24.34 -18.26 2.83
CA ARG A 466 24.30 -16.80 2.62
C ARG A 466 24.43 -16.01 3.93
N ILE A 467 24.25 -16.66 5.08
CA ILE A 467 24.29 -16.04 6.40
C ILE A 467 25.61 -16.41 7.08
N ALA A 468 26.50 -15.43 7.21
CA ALA A 468 27.87 -15.63 7.70
C ALA A 468 27.95 -16.41 9.02
N LYS A 469 27.03 -16.14 9.95
CA LYS A 469 26.96 -16.79 11.28
C LYS A 469 26.63 -18.28 11.23
N LEU A 470 26.04 -18.78 10.15
CA LEU A 470 25.63 -20.18 10.03
C LEU A 470 26.61 -21.03 9.24
N ARG A 471 27.52 -20.43 8.46
CA ARG A 471 28.45 -21.17 7.58
C ARG A 471 29.27 -22.21 8.32
N LYS A 472 29.90 -21.84 9.44
CA LYS A 472 30.73 -22.75 10.25
C LYS A 472 29.93 -23.94 10.78
N HIS A 473 28.68 -23.71 11.17
CA HIS A 473 27.81 -24.75 11.70
C HIS A 473 27.26 -25.65 10.59
N ILE A 474 26.88 -25.09 9.44
CA ILE A 474 26.41 -25.87 8.29
C ILE A 474 27.56 -26.72 7.72
N ALA A 475 28.78 -26.18 7.67
CA ALA A 475 29.96 -26.96 7.26
C ALA A 475 30.17 -28.19 8.16
N HIS A 476 29.98 -28.06 9.48
CA HIS A 476 30.04 -29.19 10.41
C HIS A 476 28.89 -30.20 10.23
N LEU A 477 27.75 -29.78 9.69
CA LEU A 477 26.62 -30.70 9.39
C LEU A 477 26.75 -31.38 8.01
N LEU A 478 27.74 -31.01 7.20
CA LEU A 478 28.01 -31.61 5.89
C LEU A 478 29.17 -32.61 5.92
N ILE A 479 29.92 -32.65 7.03
CA ILE A 479 30.95 -33.64 7.36
C ILE A 479 30.24 -34.74 8.15
#